data_AF-A0A845Z6T2-F1
#
_entry.id   AF-A0A845Z6T2-F1
#
_cell.length_a   1.000
_cell.length_b   1.000
_cell.length_c   1.000
_cell.angle_alpha   90.00
_cell.angle_beta   90.00
_cell.angle_gamma   90.00
#
_symmetry.space_group_name_H-M   'P 1'
#
loop_
_entity.id
_entity.type
_entity.pdbx_description
1 polymer ?
#
loop_
_entity_poly.entity_id
_entity_poly.type
_entity_poly.pdbx_seq_one_letter_code
_entity_poly.pdbx_strand_id
1 'polypeptide(L)'
;MEKNRLFQIQNAIVKPIKIQASKWVGGVVFPNDMPGIFRHRRYDPLNKTRYKDVVIQANQHNNIVDGIDNLKFYSGKYIYGGAFHPHFGHALTESIHRLWAFNSNIHDAIVFAVLLRPNTKRINYSPPRWFIQTLKILEIPLAKCIWVTNDCAFENLIVPEPGSELTLGPKDWYRSYLEKLQQRIFETTYDLRKDKRELKLFLGRTHIPLGEYAAGEKYLESLLVNEGYICLKPENHHILEQISYLMSAKKIIFSQGSSIYSLELINYLDADIACIPRSLSNQPFYPHIYSKCRNYIVAGNSENLLILGISIKTGTRKIPINKYPYQVVESLRKNDFAHLLNWNQEDFFAQERCDIMTYIYRMHARSKKTESAHYLKILEEYLQVRTNQNQGSNYPINNSIVVKSRSARLNQLARINQSSNYLEIGVCKGVTFNAIKIKNKVAVDPKLKFNTNKYATENIVFLEVTSDEFFRNYAKKFNSFDLIYLDGLHTFEQTFRDFCASLSLAHAKTIWLIDDTCPGSYAQAQPSLQNCAKLRQISQEKPDVC
;
A
#
# COMPACT_ATOMS: atom_id res chain seq x y z
N MET A 1 -30.78 -15.02 7.65
CA MET A 1 -29.49 -14.77 6.96
C MET A 1 -28.27 -15.29 7.73
N GLU A 2 -28.23 -15.25 9.07
CA GLU A 2 -27.04 -15.62 9.86
C GLU A 2 -26.61 -17.10 9.77
N LYS A 3 -27.55 -18.06 9.62
CA LYS A 3 -27.23 -19.50 9.53
C LYS A 3 -26.28 -19.86 8.38
N ASN A 4 -26.31 -19.13 7.26
CA ASN A 4 -25.44 -19.42 6.11
C ASN A 4 -23.98 -18.94 6.32
N ARG A 5 -23.69 -18.26 7.44
CA ARG A 5 -22.37 -17.70 7.77
C ARG A 5 -21.74 -18.38 9.00
N LEU A 6 -22.25 -19.54 9.39
CA LEU A 6 -21.76 -20.35 10.48
C LEU A 6 -21.52 -21.77 9.96
N PHE A 7 -20.32 -22.31 10.16
CA PHE A 7 -20.00 -23.70 9.83
C PHE A 7 -19.78 -24.49 11.12
N GLN A 8 -20.57 -25.54 11.37
CA GLN A 8 -20.45 -26.34 12.58
C GLN A 8 -19.57 -27.57 12.34
N ILE A 9 -18.67 -27.84 13.28
CA ILE A 9 -17.82 -29.02 13.31
C ILE A 9 -18.11 -29.76 14.62
N GLN A 10 -18.52 -31.03 14.53
CA GLN A 10 -18.63 -31.91 15.68
C GLN A 10 -17.27 -32.53 16.01
N ASN A 11 -16.94 -32.63 17.31
CA ASN A 11 -15.68 -33.17 17.80
C ASN A 11 -14.45 -32.50 17.14
N ALA A 12 -14.50 -31.18 17.03
CA ALA A 12 -13.49 -30.39 16.36
C ALA A 12 -12.16 -30.41 17.12
N ILE A 13 -11.07 -30.65 16.41
CA ILE A 13 -9.71 -30.54 16.97
C ILE A 13 -9.17 -29.15 16.66
N VAL A 14 -8.70 -28.45 17.70
CA VAL A 14 -8.03 -27.15 17.57
C VAL A 14 -6.62 -27.26 18.13
N LYS A 15 -5.64 -26.86 17.32
CA LYS A 15 -4.22 -26.87 17.66
C LYS A 15 -3.69 -25.44 17.84
N PRO A 16 -2.72 -25.20 18.74
CA PRO A 16 -2.02 -23.92 18.79
C PRO A 16 -1.32 -23.63 17.47
N ILE A 17 -1.19 -22.35 17.11
CA ILE A 17 -0.46 -21.96 15.92
C ILE A 17 1.04 -22.00 16.18
N LYS A 18 1.80 -22.56 15.24
CA LYS A 18 3.25 -22.54 15.19
C LYS A 18 3.71 -22.05 13.80
N ILE A 19 4.78 -21.27 13.77
CA ILE A 19 5.46 -20.90 12.53
C ILE A 19 6.75 -21.71 12.45
N GLN A 20 6.80 -22.69 11.56
CA GLN A 20 7.94 -23.57 11.34
C GLN A 20 8.45 -23.40 9.91
N ALA A 21 9.72 -23.02 9.73
CA ALA A 21 10.31 -22.78 8.40
C ALA A 21 9.41 -21.93 7.48
N SER A 22 8.87 -20.82 8.03
CA SER A 22 7.93 -19.91 7.34
C SER A 22 6.58 -20.52 6.94
N LYS A 23 6.30 -21.77 7.36
CA LYS A 23 5.00 -22.42 7.22
C LYS A 23 4.17 -22.23 8.48
N TRP A 24 2.90 -21.94 8.27
CA TRP A 24 1.91 -21.82 9.33
C TRP A 24 1.32 -23.21 9.59
N VAL A 25 1.39 -23.66 10.84
CA VAL A 25 0.89 -24.97 11.27
C VAL A 25 -0.03 -24.78 12.47
N GLY A 26 -1.12 -25.52 12.51
CA GLY A 26 -2.13 -25.45 13.58
C GLY A 26 -3.34 -24.60 13.23
N GLY A 27 -4.27 -24.49 14.17
CA GLY A 27 -5.61 -23.93 13.98
C GLY A 27 -6.66 -25.02 14.11
N VAL A 28 -7.85 -24.77 13.56
CA VAL A 28 -8.89 -25.80 13.43
C VAL A 28 -8.46 -26.83 12.39
N VAL A 29 -8.60 -28.11 12.73
CA VAL A 29 -8.53 -29.19 11.75
C VAL A 29 -9.80 -29.15 10.92
N PHE A 30 -9.67 -28.77 9.65
CA PHE A 30 -10.82 -28.56 8.77
C PHE A 30 -11.32 -29.87 8.16
N PRO A 31 -12.65 -30.12 8.20
CA PRO A 31 -13.28 -31.12 7.35
C PRO A 31 -13.04 -30.84 5.86
N ASN A 32 -12.99 -31.90 5.04
CA ASN A 32 -12.74 -31.79 3.60
C ASN A 32 -13.79 -30.94 2.86
N ASP A 33 -15.03 -30.97 3.34
CA ASP A 33 -16.19 -30.27 2.79
C ASP A 33 -16.32 -28.81 3.27
N MET A 34 -15.47 -28.36 4.19
CA MET A 34 -15.57 -27.00 4.74
C MET A 34 -15.23 -25.92 3.69
N PRO A 35 -16.15 -24.99 3.38
CA PRO A 35 -15.90 -23.95 2.38
C PRO A 35 -14.73 -23.02 2.75
N GLY A 36 -13.98 -22.58 1.74
CA GLY A 36 -12.81 -21.71 1.90
C GLY A 36 -13.10 -20.41 2.65
N ILE A 37 -14.33 -19.86 2.53
CA ILE A 37 -14.73 -18.61 3.17
C ILE A 37 -14.67 -18.64 4.70
N PHE A 38 -14.73 -19.83 5.31
CA PHE A 38 -14.61 -20.00 6.75
C PHE A 38 -13.16 -20.18 7.19
N ARG A 39 -12.23 -20.45 6.27
CA ARG A 39 -10.81 -20.69 6.56
C ARG A 39 -10.09 -19.37 6.83
N HIS A 40 -8.89 -19.45 7.39
CA HIS A 40 -8.09 -18.26 7.69
C HIS A 40 -7.29 -17.85 6.45
N ARG A 41 -7.56 -16.64 5.93
CA ARG A 41 -6.85 -16.07 4.79
C ARG A 41 -5.63 -15.27 5.25
N ARG A 42 -4.50 -15.41 4.55
CA ARG A 42 -3.28 -14.63 4.81
C ARG A 42 -2.80 -13.94 3.55
N TYR A 43 -2.04 -12.86 3.74
CA TYR A 43 -1.36 -12.16 2.66
C TYR A 43 -0.45 -13.10 1.87
N ASP A 44 -0.58 -13.05 0.54
CA ASP A 44 0.31 -13.70 -0.42
C ASP A 44 0.96 -12.60 -1.28
N PRO A 45 2.31 -12.52 -1.32
CA PRO A 45 3.02 -11.56 -2.17
C PRO A 45 2.67 -11.64 -3.66
N LEU A 46 2.18 -12.78 -4.15
CA LEU A 46 1.75 -12.98 -5.53
C LEU A 46 0.27 -12.61 -5.76
N ASN A 47 -0.39 -12.01 -4.75
CA ASN A 47 -1.78 -11.60 -4.77
C ASN A 47 -2.79 -12.73 -5.05
N LYS A 48 -2.38 -13.98 -4.88
CA LYS A 48 -3.27 -15.15 -4.98
C LYS A 48 -4.05 -15.33 -3.68
N THR A 49 -5.31 -15.73 -3.78
CA THR A 49 -6.10 -16.11 -2.61
C THR A 49 -5.45 -17.32 -1.94
N ARG A 50 -4.81 -17.11 -0.80
CA ARG A 50 -4.18 -18.17 -0.02
C ARG A 50 -4.92 -18.36 1.29
N TYR A 51 -5.78 -19.36 1.31
CA TYR A 51 -6.28 -19.92 2.56
C TYR A 51 -5.18 -20.76 3.21
N LYS A 52 -5.02 -20.60 4.52
CA LYS A 52 -4.16 -21.49 5.30
C LYS A 52 -4.96 -22.76 5.55
N ASP A 53 -4.83 -23.70 4.64
CA ASP A 53 -5.23 -25.08 4.87
C ASP A 53 -4.22 -25.71 5.81
N VAL A 54 -4.71 -26.26 6.92
CA VAL A 54 -3.88 -27.06 7.80
C VAL A 54 -3.65 -28.39 7.10
N VAL A 55 -2.53 -28.51 6.38
CA VAL A 55 -2.08 -29.83 5.90
C VAL A 55 -1.72 -30.64 7.13
N ILE A 56 -2.63 -31.52 7.54
CA ILE A 56 -2.21 -32.72 8.26
C ILE A 56 -1.40 -33.49 7.23
N GLN A 57 -0.07 -33.53 7.38
CA GLN A 57 0.67 -34.64 6.81
C GLN A 57 0.11 -35.87 7.54
N ALA A 58 -0.86 -36.53 6.92
CA ALA A 58 -1.08 -37.93 7.21
C ALA A 58 0.26 -38.56 6.86
N ASN A 59 1.04 -38.95 7.88
CA ASN A 59 2.11 -39.89 7.65
C ASN A 59 1.47 -41.04 6.86
N GLN A 60 1.99 -41.34 5.68
CA GLN A 60 1.63 -42.51 4.89
C GLN A 60 2.09 -43.81 5.57
N HIS A 61 2.10 -43.84 6.90
CA HIS A 61 2.27 -45.02 7.72
C HIS A 61 1.14 -44.94 8.73
N ASN A 62 0.27 -45.94 8.70
CA ASN A 62 -0.71 -46.23 9.73
C ASN A 62 -0.14 -45.86 11.10
N ASN A 63 -0.72 -44.81 11.70
CA ASN A 63 -0.88 -44.57 13.14
C ASN A 63 -1.84 -43.38 13.27
N ILE A 64 -3.11 -43.60 12.92
CA ILE A 64 -4.16 -43.12 13.82
C ILE A 64 -3.93 -43.94 15.08
N VAL A 65 -3.90 -43.29 16.25
CA VAL A 65 -3.52 -43.85 17.56
C VAL A 65 -2.01 -43.80 17.84
N ASP A 66 -1.51 -42.60 18.11
CA ASP A 66 -0.40 -42.35 19.05
C ASP A 66 -0.51 -40.87 19.49
N GLY A 67 -1.36 -40.59 20.48
CA GLY A 67 -1.51 -39.23 21.05
C GLY A 67 -2.93 -38.74 21.35
N ILE A 68 -3.96 -39.58 21.24
CA ILE A 68 -5.34 -39.23 21.62
C ILE A 68 -5.51 -39.19 23.15
N ASP A 69 -4.67 -39.89 23.91
CA ASP A 69 -4.84 -40.09 25.36
C ASP A 69 -4.58 -38.85 26.23
N ASN A 70 -4.20 -37.70 25.68
CA ASN A 70 -3.92 -36.47 26.43
C ASN A 70 -4.59 -35.19 25.85
N LEU A 71 -5.55 -35.33 24.95
CA LEU A 71 -6.32 -34.17 24.44
C LEU A 71 -7.26 -33.66 25.53
N LYS A 72 -7.19 -32.36 25.84
CA LYS A 72 -8.19 -31.74 26.70
C LYS A 72 -9.50 -31.61 25.91
N PHE A 73 -10.53 -32.34 26.35
CA PHE A 73 -11.87 -32.29 25.77
C PHE A 73 -12.74 -31.23 26.46
N TYR A 74 -13.51 -30.51 25.65
CA TYR A 74 -14.45 -29.48 26.08
C TYR A 74 -15.85 -29.83 25.56
N SER A 75 -16.75 -30.25 26.45
CA SER A 75 -18.17 -30.49 26.14
C SER A 75 -18.93 -29.17 25.98
N GLY A 76 -20.00 -29.16 25.19
CA GLY A 76 -20.83 -27.98 24.94
C GLY A 76 -20.63 -27.34 23.56
N LYS A 77 -20.95 -26.04 23.47
CA LYS A 77 -21.09 -25.28 22.23
C LYS A 77 -20.19 -24.04 22.22
N TYR A 78 -19.30 -23.97 21.24
CA TYR A 78 -18.20 -23.02 21.19
C TYR A 78 -18.17 -22.23 19.89
N ILE A 79 -17.64 -21.00 19.93
CA ILE A 79 -17.36 -20.19 18.75
C ILE A 79 -15.86 -20.16 18.49
N TYR A 80 -15.43 -20.45 17.27
CA TYR A 80 -14.03 -20.27 16.88
C TYR A 80 -13.73 -18.80 16.59
N GLY A 81 -12.92 -18.18 17.45
CA GLY A 81 -12.44 -16.80 17.33
C GLY A 81 -11.28 -16.63 16.35
N GLY A 82 -10.79 -17.71 15.73
CA GLY A 82 -9.68 -17.66 14.79
C GLY A 82 -8.31 -17.84 15.44
N ALA A 83 -7.28 -17.56 14.66
CA ALA A 83 -5.90 -17.56 15.12
C ALA A 83 -5.57 -16.26 15.85
N PHE A 84 -5.04 -16.38 17.06
CA PHE A 84 -4.67 -15.24 17.88
C PHE A 84 -3.16 -14.99 17.84
N HIS A 85 -2.77 -13.94 17.12
CA HIS A 85 -1.42 -13.40 17.18
C HIS A 85 -1.37 -12.25 18.21
N PRO A 86 -0.49 -12.29 19.22
CA PRO A 86 -0.38 -11.23 20.24
C PRO A 86 0.32 -9.95 19.74
N HIS A 87 0.03 -9.55 18.50
CA HIS A 87 0.49 -8.30 17.90
C HIS A 87 -0.73 -7.47 17.53
N PHE A 88 -0.72 -6.18 17.87
CA PHE A 88 -1.86 -5.27 17.76
C PHE A 88 -2.57 -5.36 16.40
N GLY A 89 -1.83 -5.14 15.31
CA GLY A 89 -2.42 -5.16 13.96
C GLY A 89 -3.00 -6.53 13.57
N HIS A 90 -2.31 -7.62 13.87
CA HIS A 90 -2.78 -8.98 13.51
C HIS A 90 -4.01 -9.38 14.30
N ALA A 91 -4.10 -9.01 15.59
CA ALA A 91 -5.29 -9.31 16.37
C ALA A 91 -6.52 -8.56 15.83
N LEU A 92 -6.37 -7.26 15.55
CA LEU A 92 -7.47 -6.41 15.09
C LEU A 92 -7.92 -6.68 13.65
N THR A 93 -7.04 -7.19 12.78
CA THR A 93 -7.37 -7.47 11.36
C THR A 93 -7.67 -8.94 11.07
N GLU A 94 -7.37 -9.84 12.00
CA GLU A 94 -7.46 -11.29 11.74
C GLU A 94 -8.17 -12.10 12.83
N SER A 95 -8.29 -11.58 14.07
CA SER A 95 -8.93 -12.31 15.18
C SER A 95 -10.35 -11.81 15.45
N ILE A 96 -10.54 -10.49 15.55
CA ILE A 96 -11.81 -9.95 16.10
C ILE A 96 -13.01 -10.13 15.16
N HIS A 97 -12.78 -10.35 13.86
CA HIS A 97 -13.85 -10.36 12.85
C HIS A 97 -14.74 -11.61 12.85
N ARG A 98 -14.50 -12.57 13.74
CA ARG A 98 -15.38 -13.73 13.95
C ARG A 98 -16.22 -13.59 15.20
N LEU A 99 -15.92 -12.60 16.04
CA LEU A 99 -16.51 -12.46 17.37
C LEU A 99 -17.94 -11.94 17.34
N TRP A 100 -18.40 -11.42 16.19
CA TRP A 100 -19.79 -10.99 15.98
C TRP A 100 -20.82 -12.10 16.24
N ALA A 101 -20.43 -13.36 16.06
CA ALA A 101 -21.33 -14.51 16.22
C ALA A 101 -21.46 -14.99 17.67
N PHE A 102 -20.66 -14.44 18.60
CA PHE A 102 -20.72 -14.86 19.99
C PHE A 102 -21.98 -14.34 20.69
N ASN A 103 -22.59 -15.22 21.48
CA ASN A 103 -23.76 -14.92 22.30
C ASN A 103 -23.62 -15.75 23.58
N SER A 104 -23.51 -15.08 24.73
CA SER A 104 -23.26 -15.71 26.04
C SER A 104 -24.39 -16.62 26.53
N ASN A 105 -25.59 -16.48 25.99
CA ASN A 105 -26.76 -17.30 26.34
C ASN A 105 -26.80 -18.61 25.53
N ILE A 106 -26.05 -18.69 24.43
CA ILE A 106 -26.04 -19.82 23.50
C ILE A 106 -24.69 -20.55 23.53
N HIS A 107 -23.60 -19.82 23.75
CA HIS A 107 -22.25 -20.32 23.60
C HIS A 107 -21.50 -20.32 24.94
N ASP A 108 -20.81 -21.42 25.20
CA ASP A 108 -20.05 -21.64 26.42
C ASP A 108 -18.80 -20.77 26.47
N ALA A 109 -18.08 -20.65 25.34
CA ALA A 109 -16.89 -19.81 25.21
C ALA A 109 -16.49 -19.56 23.74
N ILE A 110 -15.54 -18.64 23.56
CA ILE A 110 -14.81 -18.37 22.32
C ILE A 110 -13.46 -19.07 22.37
N VAL A 111 -13.09 -19.77 21.31
CA VAL A 111 -11.85 -20.53 21.18
C VAL A 111 -10.87 -19.80 20.29
N PHE A 112 -9.70 -19.44 20.85
CA PHE A 112 -8.61 -18.81 20.12
C PHE A 112 -7.43 -19.78 19.97
N ALA A 113 -7.01 -20.03 18.72
CA ALA A 113 -5.79 -20.78 18.45
C ALA A 113 -4.57 -19.85 18.62
N VAL A 114 -3.82 -20.00 19.71
CA VAL A 114 -2.76 -19.04 20.07
C VAL A 114 -1.51 -19.29 19.25
N LEU A 115 -0.92 -18.22 18.68
CA LEU A 115 0.42 -18.27 18.11
C LEU A 115 1.47 -18.38 19.21
N LEU A 116 2.07 -19.56 19.30
CA LEU A 116 3.18 -19.86 20.20
C LEU A 116 4.50 -19.48 19.55
N ARG A 117 5.38 -18.85 20.33
CA ARG A 117 6.77 -18.67 19.91
C ARG A 117 7.53 -20.00 20.06
N PRO A 118 8.57 -20.24 19.25
CA PRO A 118 9.44 -21.40 19.45
C PRO A 118 9.93 -21.46 20.91
N ASN A 119 9.93 -22.65 21.51
CA ASN A 119 10.39 -22.92 22.88
C ASN A 119 9.60 -22.27 24.03
N THR A 120 8.40 -21.72 23.80
CA THR A 120 7.53 -21.29 24.91
C THR A 120 6.45 -22.32 25.21
N LYS A 121 6.65 -23.15 26.26
CA LYS A 121 5.53 -23.87 26.91
C LYS A 121 4.78 -22.88 27.80
N ARG A 122 3.58 -22.46 27.43
CA ARG A 122 2.72 -21.61 28.28
C ARG A 122 1.51 -22.41 28.73
N ILE A 123 1.56 -22.85 29.99
CA ILE A 123 0.44 -23.53 30.66
C ILE A 123 -0.69 -22.53 30.93
N ASN A 124 -0.38 -21.24 31.18
CA ASN A 124 -1.35 -20.17 31.41
C ASN A 124 -1.08 -18.98 30.47
N TYR A 125 -1.79 -18.90 29.36
CA TYR A 125 -1.69 -17.77 28.43
C TYR A 125 -2.60 -16.62 28.89
N SER A 126 -2.06 -15.41 28.92
CA SER A 126 -2.83 -14.19 29.13
C SER A 126 -2.64 -13.27 27.91
N PRO A 127 -3.74 -12.76 27.31
CA PRO A 127 -3.65 -11.83 26.20
C PRO A 127 -3.14 -10.45 26.65
N PRO A 128 -2.62 -9.62 25.71
CA PRO A 128 -2.23 -8.26 26.03
C PRO A 128 -3.39 -7.41 26.59
N ARG A 129 -3.08 -6.44 27.48
CA ARG A 129 -4.07 -5.56 28.13
C ARG A 129 -4.99 -4.86 27.12
N TRP A 130 -4.44 -4.35 26.01
CA TRP A 130 -5.23 -3.70 24.96
C TRP A 130 -6.24 -4.65 24.30
N PHE A 131 -5.94 -5.95 24.21
CA PHE A 131 -6.88 -6.94 23.68
C PHE A 131 -7.98 -7.25 24.70
N ILE A 132 -7.66 -7.31 25.99
CA ILE A 132 -8.67 -7.43 27.05
C ILE A 132 -9.64 -6.24 26.98
N GLN A 133 -9.12 -5.02 26.77
CA GLN A 133 -9.97 -3.84 26.58
C GLN A 133 -10.80 -3.93 25.29
N THR A 134 -10.25 -4.50 24.21
CA THR A 134 -10.99 -4.76 22.96
C THR A 134 -12.15 -5.73 23.20
N LEU A 135 -11.93 -6.83 23.95
CA LEU A 135 -13.00 -7.75 24.33
C LEU A 135 -14.09 -7.06 25.16
N LYS A 136 -13.74 -6.13 26.07
CA LYS A 136 -14.72 -5.32 26.80
C LYS A 136 -15.57 -4.44 25.89
N ILE A 137 -14.95 -3.78 24.89
CA ILE A 137 -15.67 -3.02 23.86
C ILE A 137 -16.64 -3.92 23.08
N LEU A 138 -16.25 -5.17 22.82
CA LEU A 138 -17.07 -6.17 22.14
C LEU A 138 -18.05 -6.89 23.07
N GLU A 139 -18.15 -6.49 24.35
CA GLU A 139 -19.04 -7.12 25.35
C GLU A 139 -18.73 -8.60 25.64
N ILE A 140 -17.48 -9.02 25.42
CA ILE A 140 -17.03 -10.39 25.62
C ILE A 140 -16.31 -10.52 26.97
N PRO A 141 -16.84 -11.30 27.92
CA PRO A 141 -16.15 -11.57 29.17
C PRO A 141 -14.83 -12.32 28.93
N LEU A 142 -13.74 -11.88 29.55
CA LEU A 142 -12.44 -12.56 29.43
C LEU A 142 -12.52 -14.03 29.90
N ALA A 143 -13.35 -14.33 30.89
CA ALA A 143 -13.61 -15.68 31.40
C ALA A 143 -14.27 -16.60 30.35
N LYS A 144 -14.91 -16.04 29.32
CA LYS A 144 -15.51 -16.77 28.19
C LYS A 144 -14.51 -16.97 27.04
N CYS A 145 -13.21 -16.76 27.25
CA CYS A 145 -12.17 -16.97 26.23
C CYS A 145 -11.30 -18.18 26.59
N ILE A 146 -11.25 -19.17 25.69
CA ILE A 146 -10.36 -20.33 25.77
C ILE A 146 -9.13 -20.08 24.88
N TRP A 147 -7.96 -20.14 25.49
CA TRP A 147 -6.67 -19.94 24.84
C TRP A 147 -6.01 -21.28 24.55
N VAL A 148 -6.11 -21.75 23.32
CA VAL A 148 -5.58 -23.05 22.91
C VAL A 148 -4.06 -22.95 22.78
N THR A 149 -3.34 -23.42 23.81
CA THR A 149 -1.87 -23.54 23.85
C THR A 149 -1.35 -24.97 23.72
N ASN A 150 -2.25 -25.95 23.76
CA ASN A 150 -2.02 -27.38 23.47
C ASN A 150 -3.18 -27.89 22.61
N ASP A 151 -3.02 -29.03 21.96
CA ASP A 151 -4.10 -29.63 21.16
C ASP A 151 -5.32 -29.88 22.06
N CYS A 152 -6.50 -29.41 21.63
CA CYS A 152 -7.75 -29.52 22.37
C CYS A 152 -8.85 -30.04 21.43
N ALA A 153 -9.85 -30.73 22.01
CA ALA A 153 -11.03 -31.19 21.30
C ALA A 153 -12.29 -30.50 21.85
N PHE A 154 -13.23 -30.16 20.97
CA PHE A 154 -14.46 -29.45 21.30
C PHE A 154 -15.67 -30.18 20.71
N GLU A 155 -16.68 -30.46 21.53
CA GLU A 155 -17.87 -31.23 21.12
C GLU A 155 -18.62 -30.56 19.95
N ASN A 156 -18.96 -29.28 20.07
CA ASN A 156 -19.58 -28.50 19.00
C ASN A 156 -18.83 -27.18 18.79
N LEU A 157 -18.00 -27.10 17.75
CA LEU A 157 -17.30 -25.87 17.38
C LEU A 157 -17.94 -25.23 16.16
N ILE A 158 -18.47 -24.03 16.33
CA ILE A 158 -19.00 -23.20 15.25
C ILE A 158 -17.88 -22.28 14.75
N VAL A 159 -17.62 -22.28 13.46
CA VAL A 159 -16.67 -21.42 12.78
C VAL A 159 -17.44 -20.34 12.00
N PRO A 160 -17.49 -19.09 12.49
CA PRO A 160 -18.15 -18.00 11.79
C PRO A 160 -17.35 -17.54 10.58
N GLU A 161 -18.03 -17.11 9.53
CA GLU A 161 -17.39 -16.34 8.46
C GLU A 161 -16.75 -15.07 9.04
N PRO A 162 -15.48 -14.75 8.71
CA PRO A 162 -14.87 -13.50 9.14
C PRO A 162 -15.55 -12.33 8.42
N GLY A 163 -15.95 -11.32 9.19
CA GLY A 163 -16.56 -10.08 8.69
C GLY A 163 -15.60 -9.13 7.97
N SER A 164 -14.30 -9.26 8.22
CA SER A 164 -13.21 -8.57 7.50
C SER A 164 -12.03 -9.53 7.37
N GLU A 165 -11.23 -9.37 6.31
CA GLU A 165 -10.04 -10.19 6.04
C GLU A 165 -8.84 -9.30 5.71
N LEU A 166 -7.64 -9.67 6.17
CA LEU A 166 -6.43 -8.84 6.07
C LEU A 166 -6.14 -8.24 4.67
N THR A 167 -6.49 -8.92 3.58
CA THR A 167 -6.24 -8.46 2.22
C THR A 167 -7.49 -8.00 1.46
N LEU A 168 -8.66 -8.06 2.08
CA LEU A 168 -9.94 -7.71 1.45
C LEU A 168 -10.70 -6.62 2.21
N GLY A 169 -10.37 -6.38 3.47
CA GLY A 169 -11.09 -5.43 4.31
C GLY A 169 -12.46 -5.95 4.73
N PRO A 170 -13.34 -5.06 5.24
CA PRO A 170 -14.66 -5.41 5.73
C PRO A 170 -15.63 -5.78 4.60
N LYS A 171 -16.41 -6.83 4.82
CA LYS A 171 -17.50 -7.27 3.93
C LYS A 171 -18.75 -6.43 4.17
N ASP A 172 -19.56 -6.23 3.13
CA ASP A 172 -20.75 -5.35 3.23
C ASP A 172 -21.76 -5.83 4.28
N TRP A 173 -22.00 -7.14 4.38
CA TRP A 173 -22.91 -7.69 5.38
C TRP A 173 -22.46 -7.42 6.82
N TYR A 174 -21.16 -7.23 7.04
CA TYR A 174 -20.56 -6.98 8.35
C TYR A 174 -20.68 -5.51 8.78
N ARG A 175 -20.98 -4.59 7.86
CA ARG A 175 -21.08 -3.15 8.15
C ARG A 175 -22.16 -2.83 9.18
N SER A 176 -23.32 -3.48 9.11
CA SER A 176 -24.40 -3.31 10.10
C SER A 176 -23.98 -3.66 11.54
N TYR A 177 -23.11 -4.65 11.72
CA TYR A 177 -22.52 -4.98 13.01
C TYR A 177 -21.56 -3.89 13.48
N LEU A 178 -20.69 -3.40 12.56
CA LEU A 178 -19.76 -2.31 12.84
C LEU A 178 -20.46 -0.98 13.15
N GLU A 179 -21.62 -0.70 12.55
CA GLU A 179 -22.41 0.51 12.82
C GLU A 179 -22.94 0.51 14.25
N LYS A 180 -23.51 -0.61 14.70
CA LYS A 180 -23.96 -0.77 16.10
C LYS A 180 -22.80 -0.66 17.08
N LEU A 181 -21.67 -1.30 16.74
CA LEU A 181 -20.45 -1.21 17.55
C LEU A 181 -19.92 0.22 17.61
N GLN A 182 -19.89 0.92 16.48
CA GLN A 182 -19.44 2.31 16.39
C GLN A 182 -20.35 3.25 17.19
N GLN A 183 -21.68 3.08 17.13
CA GLN A 183 -22.63 3.88 17.90
C GLN A 183 -22.36 3.73 19.40
N ARG A 184 -22.17 2.50 19.88
CA ARG A 184 -21.80 2.24 21.27
C ARG A 184 -20.47 2.88 21.66
N ILE A 185 -19.46 2.77 20.80
CA ILE A 185 -18.16 3.42 21.03
C ILE A 185 -18.33 4.95 21.06
N PHE A 186 -19.15 5.52 20.17
CA PHE A 186 -19.43 6.95 20.12
C PHE A 186 -19.99 7.45 21.46
N GLU A 187 -20.96 6.74 22.03
CA GLU A 187 -21.57 7.03 23.33
C GLU A 187 -20.57 6.86 24.47
N THR A 188 -19.87 5.72 24.52
CA THR A 188 -18.91 5.40 25.60
C THR A 188 -17.70 6.36 25.61
N THR A 189 -17.38 6.96 24.47
CA THR A 189 -16.26 7.91 24.33
C THR A 189 -16.68 9.37 24.41
N TYR A 190 -17.94 9.69 24.76
CA TYR A 190 -18.44 11.07 24.82
C TYR A 190 -17.52 11.99 25.64
N ASP A 191 -17.21 11.63 26.89
CA ASP A 191 -16.35 12.43 27.76
C ASP A 191 -14.90 12.55 27.27
N LEU A 192 -14.41 11.55 26.53
CA LEU A 192 -13.09 11.58 25.93
C LEU A 192 -13.03 12.51 24.71
N ARG A 193 -14.17 12.77 24.05
CA ARG A 193 -14.26 13.54 22.80
C ARG A 193 -14.85 14.93 22.95
N LYS A 194 -15.59 15.24 24.03
CA LYS A 194 -16.34 16.51 24.17
C LYS A 194 -15.50 17.77 23.95
N ASP A 195 -14.23 17.73 24.36
CA ASP A 195 -13.27 18.84 24.22
C ASP A 195 -12.31 18.68 23.01
N LYS A 196 -12.48 17.64 22.19
CA LYS A 196 -11.66 17.35 21.01
C LYS A 196 -12.50 17.59 19.76
N ARG A 197 -12.19 18.64 19.01
CA ARG A 197 -12.87 18.92 17.72
C ARG A 197 -11.84 19.18 16.65
N GLU A 198 -12.13 18.66 15.46
CA GLU A 198 -11.40 18.93 14.22
C GLU A 198 -9.89 18.68 14.31
N LEU A 199 -9.49 17.63 15.05
CA LEU A 199 -8.08 17.35 15.27
C LEU A 199 -7.36 17.02 13.96
N LYS A 200 -6.10 17.43 13.89
CA LYS A 200 -5.13 16.91 12.92
C LYS A 200 -4.23 15.92 13.65
N LEU A 201 -4.19 14.67 13.20
CA LEU A 201 -3.41 13.61 13.87
C LEU A 201 -2.26 13.14 12.99
N PHE A 202 -1.09 13.01 13.61
CA PHE A 202 0.04 12.31 13.03
C PHE A 202 0.31 11.04 13.83
N LEU A 203 0.18 9.87 13.20
CA LEU A 203 0.49 8.57 13.79
C LEU A 203 1.87 8.11 13.30
N GLY A 204 2.90 8.78 13.81
CA GLY A 204 4.30 8.51 13.51
C GLY A 204 4.88 7.31 14.28
N ARG A 205 6.13 6.95 13.96
CA ARG A 205 6.86 5.82 14.57
C ARG A 205 8.25 6.20 15.08
N THR A 206 8.59 7.48 15.10
CA THR A 206 9.94 7.99 15.44
C THR A 206 10.37 7.65 16.87
N HIS A 207 9.41 7.44 17.78
CA HIS A 207 9.66 6.97 19.15
C HIS A 207 9.94 5.46 19.27
N ILE A 208 9.66 4.68 18.21
CA ILE A 208 9.90 3.24 18.21
C ILE A 208 11.38 2.98 17.89
N PRO A 209 12.12 2.28 18.77
CA PRO A 209 13.54 2.03 18.55
C PRO A 209 13.83 1.21 17.28
N LEU A 210 15.05 1.35 16.75
CA LEU A 210 15.65 0.47 15.72
C LEU A 210 15.03 0.52 14.31
N GLY A 211 14.69 1.71 13.81
CA GLY A 211 14.37 1.89 12.38
C GLY A 211 13.00 1.39 11.97
N GLU A 212 12.08 1.19 12.92
CA GLU A 212 10.68 0.94 12.60
C GLU A 212 9.93 2.20 12.11
N TYR A 213 10.63 3.25 11.71
CA TYR A 213 10.11 4.45 11.05
C TYR A 213 10.87 4.69 9.72
N ALA A 214 10.36 5.52 8.82
CA ALA A 214 11.11 5.88 7.61
C ALA A 214 12.20 6.90 7.96
N ALA A 215 13.42 6.73 7.46
CA ALA A 215 14.48 7.70 7.74
C ALA A 215 14.07 9.11 7.28
N GLY A 216 14.34 10.12 8.11
CA GLY A 216 13.89 11.50 7.90
C GLY A 216 12.47 11.81 8.42
N GLU A 217 11.70 10.81 8.85
CA GLU A 217 10.33 10.99 9.37
C GLU A 217 10.28 11.96 10.58
N LYS A 218 11.33 12.00 11.40
CA LYS A 218 11.42 12.94 12.53
C LYS A 218 11.40 14.41 12.11
N TYR A 219 11.99 14.74 10.96
CA TYR A 219 11.93 16.10 10.41
C TYR A 219 10.53 16.42 9.90
N LEU A 220 9.88 15.46 9.22
CA LEU A 220 8.50 15.64 8.78
C LEU A 220 7.54 15.80 9.97
N GLU A 221 7.73 15.01 11.04
CA GLU A 221 6.96 15.10 12.28
C GLU A 221 7.03 16.52 12.89
N SER A 222 8.22 17.12 12.97
CA SER A 222 8.36 18.47 13.54
C SER A 222 7.63 19.53 12.70
N LEU A 223 7.68 19.43 11.37
CA LEU A 223 6.92 20.30 10.48
C LEU A 223 5.40 20.13 10.65
N LEU A 224 4.92 18.89 10.78
CA LEU A 224 3.51 18.63 11.01
C LEU A 224 3.05 19.19 12.36
N VAL A 225 3.83 19.00 13.42
CA VAL A 225 3.53 19.55 14.75
C VAL A 225 3.42 21.08 14.70
N ASN A 226 4.30 21.76 13.94
CA ASN A 226 4.22 23.21 13.73
C ASN A 226 2.93 23.64 13.01
N GLU A 227 2.26 22.76 12.28
CA GLU A 227 0.96 23.00 11.62
C GLU A 227 -0.25 22.55 12.45
N GLY A 228 -0.02 22.27 13.74
CA GLY A 228 -1.05 21.90 14.71
C GLY A 228 -1.41 20.41 14.68
N TYR A 229 -0.59 19.55 14.07
CA TYR A 229 -0.78 18.10 14.20
C TYR A 229 -0.42 17.61 15.61
N ILE A 230 -1.28 16.78 16.18
CA ILE A 230 -1.00 16.02 17.39
C ILE A 230 -0.27 14.73 16.98
N CYS A 231 0.99 14.59 17.39
CA CYS A 231 1.73 13.35 17.25
C CYS A 231 1.25 12.34 18.30
N LEU A 232 0.34 11.44 17.90
CA LEU A 232 -0.26 10.45 18.80
C LEU A 232 0.57 9.16 18.78
N LYS A 233 0.87 8.65 19.97
CA LYS A 233 1.59 7.37 20.20
C LYS A 233 0.60 6.35 20.76
N PRO A 234 -0.09 5.55 19.94
CA PRO A 234 -1.25 4.80 20.37
C PRO A 234 -0.96 3.82 21.52
N GLU A 235 0.25 3.27 21.61
CA GLU A 235 0.67 2.35 22.67
C GLU A 235 0.65 2.97 24.09
N ASN A 236 0.65 4.30 24.20
CA ASN A 236 0.56 5.01 25.46
C ASN A 236 -0.90 5.20 25.92
N HIS A 237 -1.87 4.81 25.08
CA HIS A 237 -3.28 5.06 25.29
C HIS A 237 -4.07 3.76 25.37
N HIS A 238 -5.11 3.78 26.20
CA HIS A 238 -6.11 2.72 26.17
C HIS A 238 -6.87 2.73 24.85
N ILE A 239 -7.38 1.57 24.42
CA ILE A 239 -7.96 1.42 23.08
C ILE A 239 -9.13 2.40 22.82
N LEU A 240 -9.97 2.69 23.82
CA LEU A 240 -11.05 3.68 23.70
C LEU A 240 -10.52 5.12 23.55
N GLU A 241 -9.39 5.45 24.18
CA GLU A 241 -8.75 6.75 23.99
C GLU A 241 -8.15 6.86 22.58
N GLN A 242 -7.53 5.79 22.07
CA GLN A 242 -7.04 5.78 20.69
C GLN A 242 -8.18 6.04 19.70
N ILE A 243 -9.31 5.34 19.87
CA ILE A 243 -10.48 5.51 19.00
C ILE A 243 -11.11 6.89 19.19
N SER A 244 -11.12 7.44 20.40
CA SER A 244 -11.66 8.79 20.65
C SER A 244 -10.87 9.87 19.92
N TYR A 245 -9.53 9.76 19.86
CA TYR A 245 -8.70 10.63 19.02
C TYR A 245 -9.07 10.49 17.54
N LEU A 246 -9.12 9.26 17.03
CA LEU A 246 -9.47 9.01 15.62
C LEU A 246 -10.83 9.63 15.27
N MET A 247 -11.86 9.37 16.08
CA MET A 247 -13.23 9.88 15.89
C MET A 247 -13.35 11.40 16.03
N SER A 248 -12.35 12.08 16.59
CA SER A 248 -12.32 13.54 16.74
C SER A 248 -11.47 14.22 15.66
N ALA A 249 -10.82 13.45 14.79
CA ALA A 249 -9.93 13.96 13.76
C ALA A 249 -10.67 14.30 12.46
N LYS A 250 -10.17 15.31 11.74
CA LYS A 250 -10.56 15.62 10.36
C LYS A 250 -9.46 15.30 9.35
N LYS A 251 -8.20 15.36 9.76
CA LYS A 251 -7.04 14.99 8.94
C LYS A 251 -6.17 14.02 9.74
N ILE A 252 -5.84 12.88 9.16
CA ILE A 252 -4.97 11.87 9.77
C ILE A 252 -3.85 11.56 8.79
N ILE A 253 -2.60 11.80 9.20
CA ILE A 253 -1.42 11.31 8.50
C ILE A 253 -0.84 10.18 9.34
N PHE A 254 -0.54 9.02 8.75
CA PHE A 254 0.11 7.92 9.47
C PHE A 254 1.27 7.33 8.70
N SER A 255 2.32 6.96 9.42
CA SER A 255 3.40 6.14 8.87
C SER A 255 2.92 4.70 8.75
N GLN A 256 3.01 4.11 7.55
CA GLN A 256 2.49 2.79 7.23
C GLN A 256 2.85 1.76 8.32
N GLY A 257 1.83 1.20 8.97
CA GLY A 257 1.99 0.37 10.15
C GLY A 257 0.67 0.16 10.89
N SER A 258 0.72 -0.61 11.98
CA SER A 258 -0.48 -1.09 12.65
C SER A 258 -1.27 -0.06 13.47
N SER A 259 -0.76 1.17 13.60
CA SER A 259 -1.40 2.25 14.38
C SER A 259 -2.80 2.61 13.88
N ILE A 260 -3.08 2.36 12.59
CA ILE A 260 -4.35 2.68 11.96
C ILE A 260 -5.44 1.62 12.21
N TYR A 261 -5.10 0.39 12.63
CA TYR A 261 -6.06 -0.71 12.68
C TYR A 261 -7.11 -0.63 13.80
N SER A 262 -7.07 0.39 14.67
CA SER A 262 -8.21 0.72 15.52
C SER A 262 -9.48 1.04 14.69
N LEU A 263 -9.31 1.39 13.41
CA LEU A 263 -10.40 1.50 12.44
C LEU A 263 -11.22 0.21 12.29
N GLU A 264 -10.67 -0.96 12.62
CA GLU A 264 -11.39 -2.24 12.53
C GLU A 264 -12.58 -2.37 13.49
N LEU A 265 -12.67 -1.47 14.48
CA LEU A 265 -13.78 -1.42 15.44
C LEU A 265 -14.88 -0.42 15.06
N ILE A 266 -14.72 0.33 13.96
CA ILE A 266 -15.72 1.31 13.49
C ILE A 266 -16.14 1.00 12.05
N ASN A 267 -17.32 1.46 11.63
CA ASN A 267 -17.80 1.30 10.26
C ASN A 267 -17.22 2.36 9.32
N TYR A 268 -17.30 3.63 9.72
CA TYR A 268 -16.88 4.76 8.90
C TYR A 268 -16.37 5.92 9.76
N LEU A 269 -15.28 6.54 9.34
CA LEU A 269 -14.66 7.69 9.98
C LEU A 269 -14.78 8.91 9.06
N ASP A 270 -15.42 9.98 9.54
CA ASP A 270 -15.52 11.24 8.80
C ASP A 270 -14.23 12.08 8.90
N ALA A 271 -13.16 11.56 8.30
CA ALA A 271 -11.83 12.15 8.23
C ALA A 271 -11.17 11.84 6.87
N ASP A 272 -10.24 12.70 6.47
CA ASP A 272 -9.30 12.44 5.38
C ASP A 272 -8.05 11.75 5.95
N ILE A 273 -7.57 10.71 5.27
CA ILE A 273 -6.45 9.87 5.74
C ILE A 273 -5.33 9.81 4.69
N ALA A 274 -4.10 10.08 5.09
CA ALA A 274 -2.90 9.92 4.27
C ALA A 274 -1.95 8.90 4.89
N CYS A 275 -1.46 7.97 4.08
CA CYS A 275 -0.44 7.00 4.47
C CYS A 275 0.93 7.38 3.92
N ILE A 276 1.93 7.53 4.78
CA ILE A 276 3.34 7.62 4.37
C ILE A 276 3.87 6.19 4.23
N PRO A 277 4.22 5.72 3.02
CA PRO A 277 4.57 4.32 2.79
C PRO A 277 5.93 3.98 3.44
N ARG A 278 6.04 2.75 3.95
CA ARG A 278 7.27 2.17 4.54
C ARG A 278 7.65 0.83 3.94
N SER A 279 6.81 0.31 3.04
CA SER A 279 7.01 -0.92 2.31
C SER A 279 6.50 -0.77 0.88
N LEU A 280 6.96 -1.63 -0.01
CA LEU A 280 6.62 -1.60 -1.44
C LEU A 280 5.15 -1.95 -1.73
N SER A 281 4.39 -2.44 -0.74
CA SER A 281 3.01 -2.86 -0.91
C SER A 281 2.11 -2.22 0.13
N ASN A 282 0.95 -1.74 -0.31
CA ASN A 282 -0.10 -1.23 0.56
C ASN A 282 -1.30 -2.18 0.70
N GLN A 283 -1.23 -3.37 0.11
CA GLN A 283 -2.31 -4.36 0.08
C GLN A 283 -2.87 -4.72 1.46
N PRO A 284 -2.07 -4.88 2.53
CA PRO A 284 -2.62 -5.20 3.85
C PRO A 284 -3.37 -4.04 4.52
N PHE A 285 -3.22 -2.80 4.04
CA PHE A 285 -3.78 -1.61 4.69
C PHE A 285 -4.93 -1.00 3.87
N TYR A 286 -4.73 -0.85 2.56
CA TYR A 286 -5.68 -0.20 1.67
C TYR A 286 -7.13 -0.67 1.88
N PRO A 287 -7.44 -1.98 1.88
CA PRO A 287 -8.82 -2.48 2.02
C PRO A 287 -9.50 -2.11 3.34
N HIS A 288 -8.73 -1.92 4.41
CA HIS A 288 -9.23 -1.59 5.76
C HIS A 288 -9.45 -0.10 5.97
N ILE A 289 -9.00 0.74 5.03
CA ILE A 289 -9.02 2.20 5.16
C ILE A 289 -9.93 2.81 4.10
N TYR A 290 -9.71 2.48 2.82
CA TYR A 290 -10.29 3.23 1.69
C TYR A 290 -11.83 3.33 1.74
N SER A 291 -12.50 2.29 2.26
CA SER A 291 -13.97 2.21 2.33
C SER A 291 -14.55 2.66 3.67
N LYS A 292 -13.71 3.23 4.54
CA LYS A 292 -14.04 3.62 5.92
C LYS A 292 -13.67 5.07 6.22
N CYS A 293 -13.33 5.87 5.21
CA CYS A 293 -12.99 7.28 5.38
C CYS A 293 -13.44 8.11 4.19
N ARG A 294 -13.44 9.44 4.34
CA ARG A 294 -13.88 10.39 3.31
C ARG A 294 -12.94 10.40 2.10
N ASN A 295 -11.65 10.47 2.36
CA ASN A 295 -10.59 10.44 1.36
C ASN A 295 -9.41 9.61 1.89
N TYR A 296 -8.80 8.81 1.03
CA TYR A 296 -7.58 8.07 1.35
C TYR A 296 -6.53 8.25 0.27
N ILE A 297 -5.33 8.67 0.66
CA ILE A 297 -4.17 8.74 -0.23
C ILE A 297 -2.97 7.95 0.33
N VAL A 298 -2.12 7.47 -0.58
CA VAL A 298 -0.74 7.09 -0.25
C VAL A 298 0.15 8.25 -0.67
N ALA A 299 0.86 8.86 0.28
CA ALA A 299 1.69 10.03 0.02
C ALA A 299 3.02 9.62 -0.64
N GLY A 300 3.30 10.17 -1.82
CA GLY A 300 4.43 9.78 -2.66
C GLY A 300 4.15 8.49 -3.44
N ASN A 301 5.20 7.72 -3.74
CA ASN A 301 5.09 6.44 -4.43
C ASN A 301 5.83 5.34 -3.63
N SER A 302 5.15 4.25 -3.31
CA SER A 302 5.72 3.11 -2.57
C SER A 302 6.88 2.43 -3.32
N GLU A 303 6.90 2.48 -4.66
CA GLU A 303 7.99 1.94 -5.49
C GLU A 303 9.30 2.75 -5.36
N ASN A 304 9.19 4.00 -4.89
CA ASN A 304 10.34 4.86 -4.63
C ASN A 304 11.00 4.60 -3.27
N LEU A 305 10.57 3.58 -2.53
CA LEU A 305 11.25 3.19 -1.31
C LEU A 305 12.46 2.29 -1.61
N LEU A 306 13.59 2.57 -0.95
CA LEU A 306 14.67 1.61 -0.79
C LEU A 306 14.62 1.09 0.65
N ILE A 307 14.60 -0.24 0.80
CA ILE A 307 14.52 -0.90 2.08
C ILE A 307 15.92 -1.36 2.48
N LEU A 308 16.61 -0.56 3.29
CA LEU A 308 17.91 -0.93 3.84
C LEU A 308 17.70 -1.86 5.05
N GLY A 309 18.64 -2.76 5.33
CA GLY A 309 18.60 -3.52 6.59
C GLY A 309 19.52 -4.71 6.68
N ILE A 310 19.62 -5.27 7.89
CA ILE A 310 20.42 -6.46 8.20
C ILE A 310 19.50 -7.59 8.66
N SER A 311 19.79 -8.80 8.17
CA SER A 311 19.19 -10.01 8.72
C SER A 311 19.91 -10.41 10.01
N ILE A 312 19.20 -10.44 11.13
CA ILE A 312 19.72 -10.94 12.41
C ILE A 312 18.96 -12.20 12.84
N LYS A 313 19.53 -12.98 13.78
CA LYS A 313 18.92 -14.23 14.28
C LYS A 313 17.47 -14.07 14.78
N THR A 314 17.06 -12.86 15.16
CA THR A 314 15.71 -12.54 15.66
C THR A 314 14.78 -11.94 14.60
N GLY A 315 15.21 -11.88 13.33
CA GLY A 315 14.44 -11.35 12.19
C GLY A 315 15.21 -10.30 11.40
N THR A 316 14.65 -9.81 10.30
CA THR A 316 15.24 -8.70 9.53
C THR A 316 14.75 -7.37 10.12
N ARG A 317 15.67 -6.53 10.60
CA ARG A 317 15.34 -5.15 10.98
C ARG A 317 15.65 -4.24 9.80
N LYS A 318 14.66 -3.48 9.36
CA LYS A 318 14.72 -2.69 8.12
C LYS A 318 14.57 -1.22 8.46
N ILE A 319 15.25 -0.36 7.71
CA ILE A 319 15.04 1.09 7.73
C ILE A 319 14.72 1.55 6.30
N PRO A 320 13.44 1.89 6.01
CA PRO A 320 13.06 2.38 4.71
C PRO A 320 13.58 3.81 4.52
N ILE A 321 14.10 4.10 3.33
CA ILE A 321 14.40 5.45 2.85
C ILE A 321 13.52 5.74 1.63
N ASN A 322 13.05 6.98 1.49
CA ASN A 322 12.37 7.40 0.27
C ASN A 322 13.39 7.96 -0.70
N LYS A 323 13.50 7.41 -1.91
CA LYS A 323 14.38 7.93 -2.95
C LYS A 323 14.05 9.39 -3.25
N TYR A 324 12.78 9.78 -3.30
CA TYR A 324 12.33 11.15 -3.60
C TYR A 324 11.40 11.67 -2.49
N PRO A 325 11.94 12.06 -1.31
CA PRO A 325 11.13 12.44 -0.15
C PRO A 325 10.22 13.64 -0.41
N TYR A 326 10.62 14.56 -1.29
CA TYR A 326 9.79 15.69 -1.72
C TYR A 326 8.45 15.27 -2.34
N GLN A 327 8.34 14.09 -2.96
CA GLN A 327 7.07 13.61 -3.50
C GLN A 327 6.04 13.32 -2.40
N VAL A 328 6.47 12.93 -1.20
CA VAL A 328 5.59 12.77 -0.04
C VAL A 328 5.03 14.13 0.34
N VAL A 329 5.89 15.15 0.43
CA VAL A 329 5.54 16.54 0.76
C VAL A 329 4.54 17.11 -0.24
N GLU A 330 4.82 16.98 -1.54
CA GLU A 330 3.91 17.45 -2.60
C GLU A 330 2.57 16.72 -2.60
N SER A 331 2.58 15.42 -2.32
CA SER A 331 1.32 14.66 -2.19
C SER A 331 0.47 15.18 -1.03
N LEU A 332 1.09 15.50 0.11
CA LEU A 332 0.39 16.07 1.26
C LEU A 332 -0.12 17.49 0.99
N ARG A 333 0.65 18.32 0.28
CA ARG A 333 0.25 19.68 -0.14
C ARG A 333 -0.92 19.66 -1.11
N LYS A 334 -0.79 18.91 -2.19
CA LYS A 334 -1.79 18.83 -3.28
C LYS A 334 -3.15 18.36 -2.79
N ASN A 335 -3.16 17.48 -1.80
CA ASN A 335 -4.39 16.89 -1.25
C ASN A 335 -4.84 17.56 0.06
N ASP A 336 -4.34 18.77 0.36
CA ASP A 336 -4.71 19.55 1.55
C ASP A 336 -4.55 18.78 2.87
N PHE A 337 -3.53 17.93 3.01
CA PHE A 337 -3.19 17.35 4.31
C PHE A 337 -2.32 18.31 5.12
N ALA A 338 -1.28 18.89 4.53
CA ALA A 338 -0.36 19.80 5.21
C ALA A 338 0.28 20.77 4.21
N HIS A 339 0.59 21.99 4.63
CA HIS A 339 1.23 22.98 3.76
C HIS A 339 2.75 22.79 3.69
N LEU A 340 3.35 22.33 4.77
CA LEU A 340 4.77 22.07 4.99
C LEU A 340 5.64 23.24 4.49
N LEU A 341 5.25 24.49 4.80
CA LEU A 341 5.85 25.70 4.20
C LEU A 341 7.36 25.80 4.44
N ASN A 342 7.81 25.35 5.61
CA ASN A 342 9.21 25.38 6.03
C ASN A 342 9.99 24.12 5.61
N TRP A 343 9.50 23.35 4.63
CA TRP A 343 10.23 22.20 4.11
C TRP A 343 11.55 22.64 3.47
N ASN A 344 12.64 22.09 3.99
CA ASN A 344 13.98 22.19 3.44
C ASN A 344 14.52 20.77 3.21
N GLN A 345 14.94 20.50 1.97
CA GLN A 345 15.39 19.17 1.57
C GLN A 345 16.75 18.80 2.18
N GLU A 346 17.65 19.76 2.40
CA GLU A 346 18.94 19.52 3.04
C GLU A 346 18.77 19.20 4.53
N ASP A 347 17.85 19.88 5.22
CA ASP A 347 17.54 19.58 6.62
C ASP A 347 16.91 18.19 6.76
N PHE A 348 16.02 17.82 5.84
CA PHE A 348 15.50 16.45 5.77
C PHE A 348 16.62 15.44 5.59
N PHE A 349 17.54 15.66 4.64
CA PHE A 349 18.66 14.76 4.41
C PHE A 349 19.64 14.72 5.58
N ALA A 350 19.84 15.82 6.30
CA ALA A 350 20.64 15.84 7.53
C ALA A 350 20.00 14.96 8.62
N GLN A 351 18.69 15.07 8.83
CA GLN A 351 17.95 14.20 9.76
C GLN A 351 18.00 12.73 9.31
N GLU A 352 17.81 12.47 8.01
CA GLU A 352 17.87 11.13 7.44
C GLU A 352 19.25 10.48 7.64
N ARG A 353 20.35 11.22 7.40
CA ARG A 353 21.72 10.75 7.69
C ARG A 353 21.88 10.39 9.17
N CYS A 354 21.36 11.21 10.07
CA CYS A 354 21.37 10.94 11.51
C CYS A 354 20.63 9.63 11.85
N ASP A 355 19.47 9.40 11.24
CA ASP A 355 18.66 8.21 11.46
C ASP A 355 19.37 6.94 10.95
N ILE A 356 19.99 7.00 9.77
CA ILE A 356 20.78 5.90 9.19
C ILE A 356 21.98 5.55 10.06
N MET A 357 22.76 6.55 10.50
CA MET A 357 23.91 6.34 11.37
C MET A 357 23.49 5.78 12.74
N THR A 358 22.39 6.29 13.29
CA THR A 358 21.82 5.76 14.54
C THR A 358 21.37 4.32 14.39
N TYR A 359 20.75 3.97 13.26
CA TYR A 359 20.36 2.59 12.95
C TYR A 359 21.59 1.67 12.89
N ILE A 360 22.63 2.03 12.13
CA ILE A 360 23.88 1.28 12.01
C ILE A 360 24.53 1.07 13.38
N TYR A 361 24.72 2.15 14.14
CA TYR A 361 25.32 2.10 15.48
C TYR A 361 24.56 1.16 16.42
N ARG A 362 23.22 1.27 16.46
CA ARG A 362 22.38 0.44 17.34
C ARG A 362 22.35 -1.03 16.93
N MET A 363 22.49 -1.33 15.63
CA MET A 363 22.59 -2.69 15.12
C MET A 363 23.96 -3.30 15.45
N HIS A 364 25.05 -2.52 15.29
CA HIS A 364 26.40 -2.90 15.68
C HIS A 364 26.48 -3.23 17.18
N ALA A 365 26.01 -2.33 18.05
CA ALA A 365 26.02 -2.53 19.50
C ALA A 365 25.25 -3.78 19.97
N ARG A 366 24.29 -4.27 19.18
CA ARG A 366 23.48 -5.46 19.52
C ARG A 366 24.03 -6.77 18.99
N SER A 367 25.04 -6.72 18.12
CA SER A 367 25.54 -7.90 17.45
C SER A 367 26.92 -8.28 17.97
N LYS A 368 27.04 -9.49 18.53
CA LYS A 368 28.32 -10.04 18.97
C LYS A 368 29.25 -10.48 17.81
N LYS A 369 28.74 -10.52 16.56
CA LYS A 369 29.40 -11.16 15.39
C LYS A 369 28.91 -10.65 14.01
N THR A 370 28.49 -9.39 13.86
CA THR A 370 28.20 -8.89 12.49
C THR A 370 29.47 -8.36 11.85
N GLU A 371 29.78 -8.86 10.66
CA GLU A 371 30.87 -8.40 9.81
C GLU A 371 30.66 -6.93 9.42
N SER A 372 31.71 -6.11 9.57
CA SER A 372 31.73 -4.70 9.16
C SER A 372 31.27 -4.48 7.72
N ALA A 373 31.44 -5.47 6.84
CA ALA A 373 30.96 -5.49 5.46
C ALA A 373 29.45 -5.24 5.31
N HIS A 374 28.61 -5.72 6.23
CA HIS A 374 27.16 -5.50 6.16
C HIS A 374 26.76 -4.04 6.39
N TYR A 375 27.48 -3.35 7.29
CA TYR A 375 27.23 -1.94 7.58
C TYR A 375 27.75 -1.05 6.45
N LEU A 376 28.92 -1.39 5.88
CA LEU A 376 29.46 -0.73 4.70
C LEU A 376 28.48 -0.83 3.52
N LYS A 377 27.92 -2.02 3.26
CA LYS A 377 26.90 -2.21 2.21
C LYS A 377 25.67 -1.31 2.40
N ILE A 378 25.17 -1.17 3.63
CA ILE A 378 24.04 -0.26 3.91
C ILE A 378 24.42 1.19 3.63
N LEU A 379 25.62 1.62 4.02
CA LEU A 379 26.12 2.96 3.73
C LEU A 379 26.32 3.17 2.24
N GLU A 380 26.88 2.21 1.52
CA GLU A 380 27.07 2.26 0.07
C GLU A 380 25.74 2.36 -0.67
N GLU A 381 24.74 1.54 -0.34
CA GLU A 381 23.40 1.61 -0.94
C GLU A 381 22.71 2.95 -0.64
N TYR A 382 22.84 3.45 0.61
CA TYR A 382 22.33 4.75 1.01
C TYR A 382 23.01 5.90 0.25
N LEU A 383 24.34 5.90 0.22
CA LEU A 383 25.15 6.90 -0.46
C LEU A 383 24.95 6.82 -1.96
N GLN A 384 24.75 5.65 -2.56
CA GLN A 384 24.46 5.51 -3.98
C GLN A 384 23.14 6.21 -4.32
N VAL A 385 22.09 6.03 -3.52
CA VAL A 385 20.81 6.73 -3.72
C VAL A 385 20.99 8.24 -3.61
N ARG A 386 21.70 8.73 -2.58
CA ARG A 386 21.87 10.17 -2.36
C ARG A 386 22.93 10.81 -3.27
N THR A 387 23.93 10.06 -3.70
CA THR A 387 24.96 10.49 -4.66
C THR A 387 24.41 10.48 -6.07
N ASN A 388 23.51 9.57 -6.44
CA ASN A 388 22.80 9.68 -7.72
C ASN A 388 21.85 10.89 -7.74
N GLN A 389 21.38 11.35 -6.58
CA GLN A 389 20.71 12.65 -6.46
C GLN A 389 21.69 13.83 -6.51
N ASN A 390 22.88 13.71 -5.89
CA ASN A 390 23.91 14.75 -5.90
C ASN A 390 24.79 14.78 -7.19
N GLN A 391 24.84 13.72 -7.98
CA GLN A 391 25.41 13.71 -9.34
C GLN A 391 24.36 14.18 -10.36
N GLY A 392 23.08 14.22 -9.94
CA GLY A 392 22.08 15.14 -10.49
C GLY A 392 22.26 16.60 -10.04
N SER A 393 23.21 16.89 -9.12
CA SER A 393 23.46 18.23 -8.56
C SER A 393 24.80 18.86 -8.97
N ASN A 394 25.38 18.42 -10.11
CA ASN A 394 26.30 19.24 -10.91
C ASN A 394 25.52 19.98 -12.03
N TYR A 395 24.32 20.44 -11.72
CA TYR A 395 23.76 21.59 -12.42
C TYR A 395 24.18 22.82 -11.62
N PRO A 396 24.74 23.86 -12.28
CA PRO A 396 25.08 25.09 -11.59
C PRO A 396 23.81 25.63 -10.92
N ILE A 397 23.98 26.43 -9.88
CA ILE A 397 22.93 27.36 -9.43
C ILE A 397 22.42 28.07 -10.68
N ASN A 398 21.25 27.64 -11.15
CA ASN A 398 20.52 28.25 -12.24
C ASN A 398 19.06 27.99 -11.91
N ASN A 399 18.36 29.08 -11.57
CA ASN A 399 16.92 29.27 -11.65
C ASN A 399 16.20 28.09 -12.31
N SER A 400 15.34 27.39 -11.55
CA SER A 400 14.18 26.67 -12.09
C SER A 400 14.39 26.08 -13.50
N ILE A 401 14.92 24.87 -13.64
CA ILE A 401 14.64 24.13 -14.88
C ILE A 401 13.24 23.55 -14.74
N VAL A 402 12.27 24.45 -14.88
CA VAL A 402 11.03 24.10 -15.57
C VAL A 402 11.49 23.47 -16.88
N VAL A 403 11.26 22.18 -17.07
CA VAL A 403 11.39 21.59 -18.40
C VAL A 403 10.20 22.13 -19.19
N LYS A 404 10.34 23.37 -19.68
CA LYS A 404 9.24 24.20 -20.22
C LYS A 404 8.58 23.60 -21.45
N SER A 405 9.26 22.71 -22.18
CA SER A 405 8.77 22.20 -23.46
C SER A 405 8.72 20.67 -23.54
N ARG A 406 7.71 20.19 -24.27
CA ARG A 406 7.49 18.78 -24.65
C ARG A 406 8.75 18.13 -25.25
N SER A 407 9.45 18.84 -26.14
CA SER A 407 10.68 18.35 -26.79
C SER A 407 11.85 18.15 -25.81
N ALA A 408 11.94 18.95 -24.74
CA ALA A 408 12.98 18.77 -23.73
C ALA A 408 12.77 17.48 -22.91
N ARG A 409 11.51 17.13 -22.61
CA ARG A 409 11.15 15.85 -21.97
C ARG A 409 11.47 14.64 -22.86
N LEU A 410 11.07 14.69 -24.13
CA LEU A 410 11.36 13.64 -25.10
C LEU A 410 12.86 13.44 -25.32
N ASN A 411 13.64 14.52 -25.39
CA ASN A 411 15.11 14.44 -25.48
C ASN A 411 15.75 13.82 -24.22
N GLN A 412 15.15 14.00 -23.05
CA GLN A 412 15.60 13.35 -21.82
C GLN A 412 15.32 11.84 -21.85
N LEU A 413 14.11 11.44 -22.29
CA LEU A 413 13.77 10.02 -22.50
C LEU A 413 14.69 9.35 -23.52
N ALA A 414 14.96 10.03 -24.63
CA ALA A 414 15.87 9.57 -25.67
C ALA A 414 17.28 9.30 -25.12
N ARG A 415 17.79 10.15 -24.22
CA ARG A 415 19.09 9.95 -23.58
C ARG A 415 19.11 8.76 -22.63
N ILE A 416 18.04 8.58 -21.84
CA ILE A 416 17.90 7.46 -20.91
C ILE A 416 17.87 6.14 -21.68
N ASN A 417 17.12 6.10 -22.79
CA ASN A 417 16.96 4.89 -23.60
C ASN A 417 18.06 4.72 -24.67
N GLN A 418 18.99 5.66 -24.79
CA GLN A 418 20.01 5.70 -25.85
C GLN A 418 19.40 5.58 -27.26
N SER A 419 18.27 6.24 -27.48
CA SER A 419 17.46 6.11 -28.70
C SER A 419 18.19 6.61 -29.95
N SER A 420 18.14 5.80 -31.01
CA SER A 420 18.68 6.13 -32.33
C SER A 420 17.61 6.22 -33.41
N ASN A 421 16.45 5.58 -33.21
CA ASN A 421 15.29 5.59 -34.12
C ASN A 421 14.04 6.17 -33.44
N TYR A 422 13.46 7.20 -34.05
CA TYR A 422 12.29 7.93 -33.53
C TYR A 422 11.13 7.97 -34.53
N LEU A 423 9.92 7.70 -34.05
CA LEU A 423 8.67 7.88 -34.81
C LEU A 423 7.78 8.90 -34.09
N GLU A 424 7.26 9.89 -34.82
CA GLU A 424 6.24 10.82 -34.33
C GLU A 424 5.00 10.75 -35.24
N ILE A 425 3.86 10.43 -34.64
CA ILE A 425 2.54 10.48 -35.28
C ILE A 425 1.84 11.75 -34.77
N GLY A 426 1.48 12.66 -35.68
CA GLY A 426 0.84 13.95 -35.33
C GLY A 426 1.82 15.13 -35.25
N VAL A 427 2.66 15.30 -36.26
CA VAL A 427 3.75 16.31 -36.23
C VAL A 427 3.27 17.75 -36.42
N CYS A 428 2.20 17.96 -37.19
CA CYS A 428 1.59 19.24 -37.51
C CYS A 428 2.61 20.32 -37.93
N LYS A 429 3.01 21.23 -37.03
CA LYS A 429 3.98 22.32 -37.30
C LYS A 429 5.46 21.91 -37.13
N GLY A 430 5.74 20.69 -36.70
CA GLY A 430 7.10 20.17 -36.51
C GLY A 430 7.84 20.73 -35.30
N VAL A 431 7.15 21.43 -34.38
CA VAL A 431 7.80 22.08 -33.22
C VAL A 431 8.52 21.07 -32.33
N THR A 432 7.84 19.96 -32.01
CA THR A 432 8.43 18.87 -31.21
C THR A 432 9.46 18.11 -32.04
N PHE A 433 9.03 17.53 -33.17
CA PHE A 433 9.86 16.73 -34.06
C PHE A 433 11.22 17.35 -34.42
N ASN A 434 11.24 18.63 -34.79
CA ASN A 434 12.46 19.31 -35.23
C ASN A 434 13.43 19.56 -34.06
N ALA A 435 12.93 19.64 -32.83
CA ALA A 435 13.73 19.82 -31.62
C ALA A 435 14.25 18.48 -31.05
N ILE A 436 13.79 17.32 -31.54
CA ILE A 436 14.28 16.00 -31.12
C ILE A 436 15.69 15.74 -31.67
N LYS A 437 16.60 15.38 -30.76
CA LYS A 437 18.02 15.09 -30.98
C LYS A 437 18.28 13.58 -31.09
N ILE A 438 17.56 12.92 -31.99
CA ILE A 438 17.73 11.51 -32.34
C ILE A 438 18.16 11.45 -33.81
N LYS A 439 19.06 10.52 -34.15
CA LYS A 439 19.69 10.41 -35.47
C LYS A 439 18.67 10.10 -36.58
N ASN A 440 17.91 9.01 -36.43
CA ASN A 440 16.94 8.57 -37.43
C ASN A 440 15.54 8.95 -36.97
N LYS A 441 14.80 9.70 -37.79
CA LYS A 441 13.47 10.21 -37.41
C LYS A 441 12.47 10.05 -38.54
N VAL A 442 11.25 9.63 -38.21
CA VAL A 442 10.13 9.52 -39.15
C VAL A 442 8.96 10.34 -38.61
N ALA A 443 8.53 11.31 -39.41
CA ALA A 443 7.39 12.18 -39.14
C ALA A 443 6.18 11.73 -39.96
N VAL A 444 5.03 11.52 -39.31
CA VAL A 444 3.77 11.18 -39.97
C VAL A 444 2.70 12.17 -39.56
N ASP A 445 2.07 12.83 -40.52
CA ASP A 445 0.94 13.70 -40.30
C ASP A 445 0.09 13.80 -41.57
N PRO A 446 -1.26 13.82 -41.52
CA PRO A 446 -2.07 14.05 -42.70
C PRO A 446 -1.76 15.36 -43.43
N LYS A 447 -1.20 16.35 -42.73
CA LYS A 447 -0.84 17.65 -43.28
C LYS A 447 0.30 18.32 -42.51
N LEU A 448 1.50 18.32 -43.06
CA LEU A 448 2.66 18.98 -42.45
C LEU A 448 2.61 20.49 -42.73
N LYS A 449 2.53 21.30 -41.67
CA LYS A 449 2.36 22.76 -41.75
C LYS A 449 3.68 23.53 -41.66
N PHE A 450 4.74 23.01 -42.27
CA PHE A 450 6.06 23.62 -42.32
C PHE A 450 6.85 23.11 -43.52
N ASN A 451 7.92 23.83 -43.89
CA ASN A 451 8.78 23.44 -45.01
C ASN A 451 9.69 22.25 -44.61
N THR A 452 9.29 21.04 -45.01
CA THR A 452 10.00 19.78 -44.71
C THR A 452 11.36 19.70 -45.40
N ASN A 453 11.52 20.28 -46.60
CA ASN A 453 12.78 20.27 -47.36
C ASN A 453 13.93 20.94 -46.60
N LYS A 454 13.64 21.83 -45.66
CA LYS A 454 14.63 22.46 -44.78
C LYS A 454 15.29 21.47 -43.81
N TYR A 455 14.61 20.38 -43.47
CA TYR A 455 15.01 19.44 -42.42
C TYR A 455 15.25 18.01 -42.94
N ALA A 456 14.77 17.71 -44.14
CA ALA A 456 14.88 16.38 -44.74
C ALA A 456 16.35 16.02 -44.99
N THR A 457 16.72 14.81 -44.60
CA THR A 457 18.04 14.21 -44.86
C THR A 457 17.82 12.72 -45.12
N GLU A 458 18.87 11.96 -45.45
CA GLU A 458 18.79 10.50 -45.56
C GLU A 458 18.27 9.81 -44.28
N ASN A 459 18.43 10.45 -43.11
CA ASN A 459 18.03 9.90 -41.81
C ASN A 459 16.72 10.52 -41.28
N ILE A 460 16.16 11.53 -41.96
CA ILE A 460 14.95 12.24 -41.51
C ILE A 460 13.90 12.21 -42.61
N VAL A 461 12.86 11.41 -42.39
CA VAL A 461 11.79 11.17 -43.35
C VAL A 461 10.51 11.87 -42.89
N PHE A 462 9.89 12.61 -43.81
CA PHE A 462 8.59 13.25 -43.62
C PHE A 462 7.56 12.58 -44.53
N LEU A 463 6.47 12.08 -43.94
CA LEU A 463 5.37 11.45 -44.66
C LEU A 463 4.09 12.23 -44.39
N GLU A 464 3.61 12.96 -45.40
CA GLU A 464 2.32 13.66 -45.36
C GLU A 464 1.18 12.68 -45.70
N VAL A 465 0.85 11.81 -44.74
CA VAL A 465 -0.17 10.76 -44.85
C VAL A 465 -0.86 10.55 -43.49
N THR A 466 -2.03 9.91 -43.50
CA THR A 466 -2.68 9.50 -42.23
C THR A 466 -1.87 8.41 -41.51
N SER A 467 -2.04 8.27 -40.19
CA SER A 467 -1.40 7.18 -39.44
C SER A 467 -1.84 5.80 -39.95
N ASP A 468 -3.13 5.63 -40.26
CA ASP A 468 -3.66 4.40 -40.88
C ASP A 468 -2.97 4.07 -42.21
N GLU A 469 -2.76 5.06 -43.07
CA GLU A 469 -2.06 4.87 -44.34
C GLU A 469 -0.57 4.55 -44.13
N PHE A 470 0.08 5.25 -43.20
CA PHE A 470 1.46 4.96 -42.80
C PHE A 470 1.63 3.51 -42.36
N PHE A 471 0.82 3.04 -41.40
CA PHE A 471 0.92 1.68 -40.88
C PHE A 471 0.56 0.63 -41.94
N ARG A 472 -0.35 0.93 -42.87
CA ARG A 472 -0.75 0.01 -43.93
C ARG A 472 0.31 -0.14 -45.03
N ASN A 473 0.88 0.98 -45.48
CA ASN A 473 1.61 1.05 -46.76
C ASN A 473 3.10 1.40 -46.61
N TYR A 474 3.50 2.07 -45.54
CA TYR A 474 4.84 2.63 -45.39
C TYR A 474 5.66 1.98 -44.26
N ALA A 475 5.01 1.58 -43.16
CA ALA A 475 5.64 1.06 -41.95
C ALA A 475 6.65 -0.07 -42.22
N LYS A 476 6.36 -0.98 -43.16
CA LYS A 476 7.23 -2.11 -43.53
C LYS A 476 8.62 -1.70 -44.08
N LYS A 477 8.78 -0.43 -44.49
CA LYS A 477 10.05 0.09 -45.01
C LYS A 477 11.02 0.52 -43.90
N PHE A 478 10.56 0.55 -42.65
CA PHE A 478 11.32 1.04 -41.51
C PHE A 478 11.70 -0.09 -40.56
N ASN A 479 12.85 0.07 -39.91
CA ASN A 479 13.24 -0.76 -38.78
C ASN A 479 12.42 -0.39 -37.54
N SER A 480 12.59 -1.17 -36.47
CA SER A 480 11.96 -0.86 -35.19
C SER A 480 12.47 0.46 -34.59
N PHE A 481 11.60 1.12 -33.82
CA PHE A 481 11.86 2.42 -33.21
C PHE A 481 12.15 2.29 -31.72
N ASP A 482 13.10 3.08 -31.21
CA ASP A 482 13.46 3.13 -29.78
C ASP A 482 12.51 4.05 -29.00
N LEU A 483 11.96 5.07 -29.67
CA LEU A 483 11.04 6.04 -29.09
C LEU A 483 9.92 6.34 -30.09
N ILE A 484 8.67 6.12 -29.67
CA ILE A 484 7.46 6.37 -30.47
C ILE A 484 6.61 7.40 -29.73
N TYR A 485 6.28 8.50 -30.39
CA TYR A 485 5.42 9.54 -29.85
C TYR A 485 4.10 9.62 -30.62
N LEU A 486 2.99 9.45 -29.91
CA LEU A 486 1.63 9.50 -30.43
C LEU A 486 0.95 10.79 -29.95
N ASP A 487 0.85 11.77 -30.85
CA ASP A 487 0.33 13.14 -30.63
C ASP A 487 -0.68 13.51 -31.75
N GLY A 488 -1.48 12.51 -32.17
CA GLY A 488 -2.31 12.55 -33.36
C GLY A 488 -3.73 13.11 -33.15
N LEU A 489 -4.75 12.32 -33.47
CA LEU A 489 -6.14 12.79 -33.51
C LEU A 489 -6.79 12.97 -32.12
N HIS A 490 -6.10 12.60 -31.04
CA HIS A 490 -6.56 12.70 -29.63
C HIS A 490 -7.95 12.09 -29.36
N THR A 491 -8.39 11.15 -30.20
CA THR A 491 -9.54 10.28 -29.91
C THR A 491 -9.03 8.97 -29.35
N PHE A 492 -9.76 8.37 -28.42
CA PHE A 492 -9.39 7.08 -27.84
C PHE A 492 -9.22 6.02 -28.94
N GLU A 493 -10.17 5.94 -29.87
CA GLU A 493 -10.21 4.93 -30.93
C GLU A 493 -9.01 5.01 -31.86
N GLN A 494 -8.63 6.22 -32.30
CA GLN A 494 -7.50 6.39 -33.19
C GLN A 494 -6.17 6.19 -32.46
N THR A 495 -5.99 6.78 -31.28
CA THR A 495 -4.75 6.62 -30.50
C THR A 495 -4.52 5.18 -30.08
N PHE A 496 -5.57 4.45 -29.70
CA PHE A 496 -5.48 3.02 -29.39
C PHE A 496 -5.10 2.18 -30.63
N ARG A 497 -5.70 2.48 -31.79
CA ARG A 497 -5.35 1.84 -33.07
C ARG A 497 -3.89 2.10 -33.44
N ASP A 498 -3.44 3.35 -33.33
CA ASP A 498 -2.06 3.76 -33.61
C ASP A 498 -1.07 3.05 -32.69
N PHE A 499 -1.41 2.94 -31.39
CA PHE A 499 -0.62 2.17 -30.43
C PHE A 499 -0.52 0.69 -30.86
N CYS A 500 -1.65 0.03 -31.11
CA CYS A 500 -1.66 -1.37 -31.53
C CYS A 500 -0.87 -1.60 -32.83
N ALA A 501 -1.02 -0.73 -33.82
CA ALA A 501 -0.29 -0.83 -35.08
C ALA A 501 1.22 -0.62 -34.90
N SER A 502 1.61 0.31 -34.02
CA SER A 502 3.01 0.61 -33.72
C SER A 502 3.75 -0.54 -33.01
N LEU A 503 3.05 -1.50 -32.40
CA LEU A 503 3.68 -2.68 -31.78
C LEU A 503 4.53 -3.48 -32.78
N SER A 504 4.13 -3.51 -34.05
CA SER A 504 4.88 -4.18 -35.13
C SER A 504 6.20 -3.50 -35.47
N LEU A 505 6.37 -2.24 -35.04
CA LEU A 505 7.56 -1.42 -35.25
C LEU A 505 8.35 -1.23 -33.95
N ALA A 506 8.12 -2.08 -32.95
CA ALA A 506 8.73 -1.97 -31.64
C ALA A 506 9.59 -3.18 -31.30
N HIS A 507 10.49 -2.98 -30.34
CA HIS A 507 11.30 -4.01 -29.70
C HIS A 507 11.15 -3.90 -28.17
N ALA A 508 11.77 -4.83 -27.43
CA ALA A 508 11.61 -4.95 -25.97
C ALA A 508 12.04 -3.71 -25.15
N LYS A 509 12.70 -2.72 -25.77
CA LYS A 509 13.13 -1.46 -25.12
C LYS A 509 12.47 -0.23 -25.73
N THR A 510 11.51 -0.39 -26.63
CA THR A 510 10.79 0.76 -27.21
C THR A 510 10.03 1.48 -26.11
N ILE A 511 10.17 2.80 -26.08
CA ILE A 511 9.37 3.68 -25.21
C ILE A 511 8.26 4.30 -26.05
N TRP A 512 7.02 4.20 -25.57
CA TRP A 512 5.90 4.95 -26.10
C TRP A 512 5.60 6.14 -25.22
N LEU A 513 5.39 7.30 -25.83
CA LEU A 513 4.75 8.45 -25.20
C LEU A 513 3.43 8.72 -25.93
N ILE A 514 2.37 8.95 -25.16
CA ILE A 514 1.03 9.23 -25.68
C ILE A 514 0.58 10.55 -25.08
N ASP A 515 0.35 11.56 -25.93
CA ASP A 515 -0.07 12.89 -25.47
C ASP A 515 -1.54 12.91 -25.06
N ASP A 516 -1.90 13.88 -24.22
CA ASP A 516 -3.28 14.18 -23.79
C ASP A 516 -4.05 13.02 -23.14
N THR A 517 -3.36 12.19 -22.36
CA THR A 517 -3.93 11.04 -21.63
C THR A 517 -4.42 11.35 -20.21
N CYS A 518 -4.18 12.56 -19.70
CA CYS A 518 -4.58 12.99 -18.36
C CYS A 518 -5.16 14.42 -18.40
N PRO A 519 -6.40 14.58 -18.91
CA PRO A 519 -7.02 15.89 -18.99
C PRO A 519 -7.31 16.43 -17.58
N GLY A 520 -6.98 17.70 -17.34
CA GLY A 520 -7.23 18.41 -16.09
C GLY A 520 -8.68 18.90 -15.92
N SER A 521 -9.51 18.78 -16.95
CA SER A 521 -10.94 19.10 -16.90
C SER A 521 -11.76 18.31 -17.91
N TYR A 522 -13.09 18.29 -17.72
CA TYR A 522 -14.02 17.67 -18.67
C TYR A 522 -13.98 18.35 -20.04
N ALA A 523 -13.72 19.66 -20.08
CA ALA A 523 -13.54 20.38 -21.34
C ALA A 523 -12.24 19.95 -22.04
N GLN A 524 -11.14 19.75 -21.30
CA GLN A 524 -9.89 19.20 -21.82
C GLN A 524 -10.02 17.76 -22.32
N ALA A 525 -10.97 16.98 -21.79
CA ALA A 525 -11.22 15.61 -22.22
C ALA A 525 -12.00 15.49 -23.55
N GLN A 526 -12.41 16.62 -24.16
CA GLN A 526 -13.17 16.57 -25.39
C GLN A 526 -12.27 16.26 -26.60
N PRO A 527 -12.74 15.42 -27.53
CA PRO A 527 -11.94 14.96 -28.68
C PRO A 527 -11.65 16.06 -29.72
N SER A 528 -12.29 17.23 -29.63
CA SER A 528 -12.05 18.34 -30.55
C SER A 528 -11.76 19.63 -29.80
N LEU A 529 -10.80 20.41 -30.33
CA LEU A 529 -10.47 21.75 -29.81
C LEU A 529 -11.69 22.68 -29.80
N GLN A 530 -12.61 22.52 -30.76
CA GLN A 530 -13.85 23.29 -30.82
C GLN A 530 -14.79 22.96 -29.65
N ASN A 531 -14.98 21.68 -29.33
CA ASN A 531 -15.80 21.25 -28.20
C ASN A 531 -15.14 21.63 -26.87
N CYS A 532 -13.82 21.47 -26.77
CA CYS A 532 -13.03 21.94 -25.63
C CYS A 532 -13.22 23.45 -25.41
N ALA A 533 -13.06 24.28 -26.44
CA ALA A 533 -13.24 25.72 -26.34
C ALA A 533 -14.68 26.12 -25.96
N LYS A 534 -15.68 25.46 -26.56
CA LYS A 534 -17.10 25.69 -26.25
C LYS A 534 -17.43 25.34 -24.80
N LEU A 535 -16.97 24.17 -24.32
CA LEU A 535 -17.22 23.76 -22.94
C LEU A 535 -16.46 24.63 -21.93
N ARG A 536 -15.22 25.06 -22.22
CA ARG A 536 -14.49 26.02 -21.38
C ARG A 536 -15.21 27.35 -21.23
N GLN A 537 -15.82 27.86 -22.30
CA GLN A 537 -16.63 29.09 -22.25
C GLN A 537 -17.87 28.91 -21.37
N ILE A 538 -18.50 27.74 -21.42
CA ILE A 538 -19.67 27.42 -20.60
C ILE A 538 -19.28 27.20 -19.13
N SER A 539 -18.15 26.54 -18.86
CA SER A 539 -17.71 26.19 -17.51
C SER A 539 -16.92 27.30 -16.79
N GLN A 540 -16.66 28.44 -17.44
CA GLN A 540 -15.82 29.54 -16.94
C GLN A 540 -14.40 29.09 -16.54
N GLU A 541 -13.90 27.99 -17.11
CA GLU A 541 -12.52 27.55 -16.92
C GLU A 541 -11.55 28.61 -17.48
N LYS A 542 -10.65 29.13 -16.64
CA LYS A 542 -9.60 30.04 -17.11
C LYS A 542 -8.73 29.33 -18.16
N PRO A 543 -8.29 30.03 -19.21
CA PRO A 543 -7.32 29.46 -20.15
C PRO A 543 -5.99 29.29 -19.42
N ASP A 544 -5.67 28.06 -19.01
CA ASP A 544 -4.29 27.73 -18.68
C ASP A 544 -3.45 27.86 -19.95
N VAL A 545 -2.35 28.60 -19.81
CA VAL A 545 -1.28 28.68 -20.81
C VAL A 545 -0.61 27.30 -20.86
N CYS A 546 -0.91 26.52 -21.90
CA CYS A 546 -0.19 25.28 -22.20
C CYS A 546 1.29 25.53 -22.51
#